data_AF-A0A957UXW8-F1
#
_entry.id   AF-A0A957UXW8-F1
#
_cell.length_a   1.000
_cell.length_b   1.000
_cell.length_c   1.000
_cell.angle_alpha   90.00
_cell.angle_beta   90.00
_cell.angle_gamma   90.00
#
_symmetry.space_group_name_H-M   'P 1'
#
loop_
_entity.id
_entity.type
_entity.pdbx_description
1 polymer ?
#
loop_
_entity_poly.entity_id
_entity_poly.type
_entity_poly.pdbx_seq_one_letter_code
_entity_poly.pdbx_strand_id
1 'polypeptide(L)'
;AITGPGYFGATGAHVLCLGAGGAAAAIALHLLSKPDPADRPARFIVVNRSPGRLESLRAIVAPFGDASRFDYILNEDPRRNDELMAALPDHSIVINATGMGK
;
A
#
# COMPACT_ATOMS: atom_id res chain seq x y z
N ALA A 1 8.46 2.19 -14.10
CA ALA A 1 7.80 1.19 -13.24
C ALA A 1 8.21 1.47 -11.79
N ILE A 2 7.37 1.16 -10.79
CA ILE A 2 7.70 1.37 -9.36
C ILE A 2 8.86 0.46 -8.94
N THR A 3 8.93 -0.76 -9.49
CA THR A 3 9.98 -1.76 -9.29
C THR A 3 10.31 -2.48 -10.61
N GLY A 4 11.38 -3.28 -10.62
CA GLY A 4 11.69 -4.21 -11.71
C GLY A 4 10.91 -5.54 -11.62
N PRO A 5 10.98 -6.40 -12.66
CA PRO A 5 10.32 -7.70 -12.69
C PRO A 5 10.74 -8.62 -11.53
N GLY A 6 9.79 -9.36 -10.97
CA GLY A 6 9.97 -10.33 -9.89
C GLY A 6 10.36 -9.73 -8.53
N TYR A 7 10.37 -8.40 -8.40
CA TYR A 7 10.95 -7.72 -7.24
C TYR A 7 10.35 -8.18 -5.90
N PHE A 8 9.02 -8.24 -5.80
CA PHE A 8 8.36 -8.61 -4.55
C PHE A 8 8.51 -10.09 -4.22
N GLY A 9 8.50 -10.96 -5.23
CA GLY A 9 8.78 -12.39 -5.04
C GLY A 9 10.22 -12.66 -4.58
N ALA A 10 11.20 -11.92 -5.10
CA ALA A 10 12.60 -12.08 -4.74
C ALA A 10 12.95 -11.52 -3.36
N THR A 11 12.31 -10.43 -2.94
CA THR A 11 12.67 -9.69 -1.71
C THR A 11 11.73 -9.96 -0.54
N GLY A 12 10.49 -10.39 -0.79
CA GLY A 12 9.45 -10.41 0.23
C GLY A 12 8.98 -9.01 0.66
N ALA A 13 9.35 -7.97 -0.08
CA ALA A 13 9.04 -6.58 0.25
C ALA A 13 7.53 -6.33 0.41
N HIS A 14 7.20 -5.42 1.33
CA HIS A 14 5.85 -4.90 1.51
C HIS A 14 5.72 -3.49 0.93
N VAL A 15 4.48 -3.00 0.82
CA VAL A 15 4.19 -1.60 0.55
C VAL A 15 3.54 -0.97 1.77
N LEU A 16 4.07 0.16 2.23
CA LEU A 16 3.42 1.07 3.17
C LEU A 16 3.01 2.35 2.43
N CYS A 17 1.70 2.58 2.34
CA CYS A 17 1.12 3.73 1.66
C CYS A 17 0.46 4.67 2.67
N LEU A 18 1.03 5.86 2.84
CA LEU A 18 0.48 6.92 3.68
C LEU A 18 -0.51 7.73 2.85
N GLY A 19 -1.80 7.62 3.18
CA GLY A 19 -2.92 8.23 2.47
C GLY A 19 -3.76 7.19 1.71
N ALA A 20 -5.07 7.39 1.69
CA ALA A 20 -6.04 6.53 0.99
C ALA A 20 -6.82 7.31 -0.09
N GLY A 21 -6.15 8.24 -0.78
CA GLY A 21 -6.74 9.05 -1.86
C GLY A 21 -6.59 8.42 -3.24
N GLY A 22 -6.89 9.20 -4.29
CA GLY A 22 -6.81 8.72 -5.68
C GLY A 22 -5.43 8.19 -6.09
N ALA A 23 -4.34 8.79 -5.60
CA ALA A 23 -2.98 8.29 -5.84
C ALA A 23 -2.76 6.89 -5.26
N ALA A 24 -3.23 6.65 -4.02
CA ALA A 24 -3.15 5.34 -3.39
C ALA A 24 -3.95 4.28 -4.17
N ALA A 25 -5.16 4.64 -4.62
CA ALA A 25 -5.98 3.76 -5.45
C ALA A 25 -5.30 3.40 -6.78
N ALA A 26 -4.75 4.39 -7.49
CA ALA A 26 -4.07 4.17 -8.76
C ALA A 26 -2.84 3.25 -8.60
N ILE A 27 -2.04 3.46 -7.54
CA ILE A 27 -0.87 2.62 -7.23
C ILE A 27 -1.30 1.20 -6.86
N ALA A 28 -2.29 1.06 -5.98
CA ALA A 28 -2.80 -0.25 -5.57
C ALA A 28 -3.30 -1.06 -6.77
N LEU A 29 -4.14 -0.45 -7.63
CA LEU A 29 -4.62 -1.09 -8.85
C LEU A 29 -3.48 -1.45 -9.81
N HIS A 30 -2.51 -0.55 -10.01
CA HIS A 30 -1.36 -0.83 -10.86
C HIS A 30 -0.56 -2.06 -10.42
N LEU A 31 -0.33 -2.22 -9.11
CA LEU A 31 0.39 -3.37 -8.56
C LEU A 31 -0.46 -4.64 -8.57
N LEU A 32 -1.75 -4.55 -8.24
CA LEU A 32 -2.66 -5.71 -8.27
C LEU A 32 -2.87 -6.27 -9.68
N SER A 33 -2.89 -5.40 -10.69
CA SER A 33 -3.07 -5.79 -12.09
C SER A 33 -1.79 -6.31 -12.77
N LYS A 34 -0.68 -6.47 -12.04
CA LYS A 34 0.55 -7.04 -12.61
C LYS A 34 0.29 -8.48 -13.08
N PRO A 35 0.69 -8.86 -14.30
CA PRO A 35 0.43 -10.21 -14.81
C PRO A 35 1.16 -11.28 -14.00
N ASP A 36 2.41 -11.02 -13.63
CA ASP A 36 3.20 -11.91 -12.77
C ASP A 36 2.84 -11.69 -11.29
N PRO A 37 2.40 -12.72 -10.54
CA PRO A 37 2.20 -12.63 -9.11
C PRO A 37 3.46 -12.22 -8.32
N ALA A 38 4.67 -12.51 -8.82
CA ALA A 38 5.93 -12.10 -8.20
C ALA A 38 6.21 -10.59 -8.28
N ASP A 39 5.45 -9.88 -9.12
CA ASP A 39 5.45 -8.41 -9.20
C ASP A 39 4.42 -7.76 -8.27
N ARG A 40 3.70 -8.55 -7.46
CA ARG A 40 2.69 -8.05 -6.52
C ARG A 40 3.22 -8.13 -5.10
N PRO A 41 3.02 -7.09 -4.27
CA PRO A 41 3.44 -7.16 -2.87
C PRO A 41 2.69 -8.24 -2.10
N ALA A 42 3.38 -8.85 -1.14
CA ALA A 42 2.75 -9.78 -0.19
C ALA A 42 1.74 -9.06 0.72
N ARG A 43 2.06 -7.82 1.12
CA ARG A 43 1.17 -6.93 1.89
C ARG A 43 1.20 -5.51 1.37
N PHE A 44 0.01 -4.91 1.31
CA PHE A 44 -0.19 -3.49 1.02
C PHE A 44 -0.86 -2.83 2.23
N ILE A 45 -0.08 -2.13 3.03
CA ILE A 45 -0.50 -1.48 4.26
C ILE A 45 -0.89 -0.05 3.92
N VAL A 46 -2.14 0.33 4.16
CA VAL A 46 -2.64 1.70 3.93
C VAL A 46 -2.93 2.37 5.23
N VAL A 47 -2.30 3.51 5.45
CA VAL A 47 -2.52 4.33 6.63
C VAL A 47 -3.25 5.60 6.24
N ASN A 48 -4.39 5.89 6.85
CA ASN A 48 -5.09 7.13 6.59
C ASN A 48 -5.94 7.55 7.79
N ARG A 49 -6.07 8.86 8.01
CA ARG A 49 -6.82 9.41 9.15
C ARG A 49 -8.34 9.38 9.01
N SER A 50 -8.84 9.25 7.79
CA SER A 50 -10.28 9.23 7.50
C SER A 50 -10.74 7.79 7.27
N PRO A 51 -11.70 7.28 8.07
CA PRO A 51 -12.25 5.94 7.87
C PRO A 51 -12.97 5.84 6.53
N GLY A 52 -13.73 6.86 6.13
CA GLY A 52 -14.46 6.88 4.86
C GLY A 52 -13.55 6.74 3.63
N ARG A 53 -12.32 7.28 3.68
CA ARG A 53 -11.34 7.10 2.60
C ARG A 53 -10.75 5.68 2.57
N LEU A 54 -10.52 5.06 3.73
CA LEU A 54 -10.08 3.66 3.79
C LEU A 54 -11.13 2.73 3.20
N GLU A 55 -12.40 2.92 3.57
CA GLU A 55 -13.51 2.13 3.03
C GLU A 55 -13.72 2.39 1.53
N SER A 56 -13.58 3.64 1.08
CA SER A 56 -13.63 3.97 -0.35
C SER A 56 -12.53 3.24 -1.13
N LEU A 57 -11.29 3.24 -0.61
CA LEU A 57 -10.19 2.51 -1.23
C LEU A 57 -10.45 1.00 -1.24
N ARG A 58 -10.94 0.44 -0.13
CA ARG A 58 -11.32 -0.97 -0.02
C ARG A 58 -12.32 -1.37 -1.10
N ALA A 59 -13.37 -0.58 -1.28
CA ALA A 59 -14.38 -0.82 -2.31
C ALA A 59 -13.80 -0.76 -3.74
N ILE A 60 -12.86 0.15 -4.00
CA ILE A 60 -12.19 0.28 -5.30
C ILE A 60 -11.32 -0.95 -5.61
N VAL A 61 -10.56 -1.46 -4.64
CA VAL A 61 -9.60 -2.56 -4.88
C VAL A 61 -10.23 -3.95 -4.80
N ALA A 62 -11.36 -4.10 -4.09
CA ALA A 62 -12.03 -5.39 -3.88
C ALA A 62 -12.27 -6.23 -5.16
N PRO A 63 -12.60 -5.65 -6.32
CA PRO A 63 -12.77 -6.42 -7.55
C PRO A 63 -11.47 -6.93 -8.18
N PHE A 64 -10.31 -6.39 -7.79
CA PHE A 64 -9.03 -6.56 -8.51
C PHE A 64 -7.98 -7.38 -7.77
N GLY A 65 -8.27 -7.78 -6.53
CA GLY A 65 -7.26 -8.44 -5.71
C GLY A 65 -7.82 -9.18 -4.53
N ASP A 66 -6.96 -9.99 -3.94
CA ASP A 66 -7.23 -10.65 -2.68
C ASP A 66 -7.21 -9.62 -1.55
N ALA A 67 -8.38 -9.35 -0.98
CA ALA A 67 -8.55 -8.41 0.12
C ALA A 67 -7.69 -8.76 1.34
N SER A 68 -7.27 -10.02 1.50
CA SER A 68 -6.40 -10.46 2.61
C SER A 68 -4.99 -9.87 2.56
N ARG A 69 -4.57 -9.31 1.42
CA ARG A 69 -3.27 -8.63 1.26
C ARG A 69 -3.26 -7.20 1.77
N PHE A 70 -4.42 -6.61 2.05
CA PHE A 70 -4.52 -5.21 2.45
C PHE A 70 -4.75 -5.06 3.95
N ASP A 71 -3.88 -4.28 4.57
CA ASP A 71 -4.03 -3.85 5.95
C ASP A 71 -4.47 -2.38 5.95
N TYR A 72 -5.70 -2.10 6.40
CA TYR A 72 -6.27 -0.75 6.45
C TYR A 72 -6.15 -0.20 7.87
N ILE A 73 -5.29 0.79 8.06
CA ILE A 73 -4.97 1.35 9.38
C ILE A 73 -5.52 2.77 9.46
N LEU A 74 -6.52 2.95 10.33
CA LEU A 74 -6.96 4.26 10.78
C LEU A 74 -5.96 4.80 11.79
N ASN A 75 -5.20 5.81 11.40
CA ASN A 75 -4.18 6.42 12.26
C ASN A 75 -3.98 7.90 11.97
N GLU A 76 -3.78 8.68 13.04
CA GLU A 76 -3.41 10.09 13.03
C GLU A 76 -2.10 10.36 13.78
N ASP A 77 -1.59 9.39 14.55
CA ASP A 77 -0.36 9.56 15.32
C ASP A 77 0.88 9.31 14.45
N PRO A 78 1.74 10.31 14.22
CA PRO A 78 2.96 10.12 13.44
C PRO A 78 3.91 9.08 14.04
N ARG A 79 3.95 8.90 15.37
CA ARG A 79 4.83 7.90 16.02
C ARG A 79 4.47 6.47 15.60
N ARG A 80 3.18 6.22 15.42
CA ARG A 80 2.71 4.93 14.90
C ARG A 80 3.10 4.72 13.44
N ASN A 81 3.27 5.77 12.64
CA ASN A 81 3.83 5.61 11.29
C ASN A 81 5.31 5.21 11.37
N ASP A 82 6.07 5.75 12.32
CA ASP A 82 7.48 5.38 12.53
C ASP A 82 7.60 3.90 12.94
N GLU A 83 6.74 3.43 13.84
CA GLU A 83 6.65 2.02 14.23
C GLU A 83 6.31 1.11 13.04
N LEU A 84 5.33 1.51 12.22
CA LEU A 84 4.95 0.77 11.02
C LEU A 84 6.10 0.71 10.00
N MET A 85 6.83 1.81 9.81
CA MET A 85 8.00 1.85 8.93
C MET A 85 9.13 0.96 9.45
N ALA A 86 9.41 1.00 10.76
CA ALA A 86 10.46 0.20 11.39
C ALA A 86 10.17 -1.31 11.35
N ALA A 87 8.89 -1.70 11.31
CA ALA A 87 8.47 -3.10 11.24
C ALA A 87 8.42 -3.67 9.82
N LEU A 88 8.72 -2.87 8.79
CA LEU A 88 8.70 -3.36 7.41
C LEU A 88 9.85 -4.34 7.15
N PRO A 89 9.62 -5.40 6.35
CA PRO A 89 10.70 -6.20 5.81
C PRO A 89 11.69 -5.32 5.02
N ASP A 90 12.95 -5.76 4.94
CA ASP A 90 13.94 -5.15 4.07
C ASP A 90 13.42 -5.02 2.64
N HIS A 91 13.88 -4.00 1.92
CA HIS A 91 13.46 -3.67 0.56
C HIS A 91 11.98 -3.25 0.41
N SER A 92 11.24 -3.08 1.51
CA SER A 92 9.90 -2.53 1.44
C SER A 92 9.85 -1.10 0.89
N ILE A 93 8.71 -0.75 0.31
CA ILE A 93 8.50 0.54 -0.34
C ILE A 93 7.58 1.38 0.53
N VAL A 94 8.02 2.58 0.88
CA VAL A 94 7.20 3.60 1.57
C VAL A 94 6.76 4.64 0.56
N ILE A 95 5.46 4.91 0.51
CA ILE A 95 4.84 5.83 -0.44
C ILE A 95 4.07 6.89 0.35
N ASN A 96 4.41 8.17 0.15
CA ASN A 96 3.56 9.27 0.56
C ASN A 96 2.53 9.58 -0.53
N ALA A 97 1.30 9.08 -0.35
CA ALA A 97 0.15 9.34 -1.21
C ALA A 97 -0.84 10.35 -0.58
N THR A 98 -0.39 11.14 0.40
CA THR A 98 -1.22 12.16 1.06
C THR A 98 -1.38 13.41 0.19
N GLY A 99 -2.21 14.35 0.64
CA GLY A 99 -2.33 15.68 0.05
C GLY A 99 -1.10 16.58 0.29
N MET A 100 -0.24 16.26 1.26
CA MET A 100 0.86 17.12 1.70
C MET A 100 1.98 17.21 0.66
N GLY A 101 2.58 18.40 0.50
CA GLY A 101 3.69 18.63 -0.44
C GLY A 101 3.28 18.76 -1.91
N LYS A 102 1.99 18.98 -2.19
CA LYS A 102 1.48 19.47 -3.48
C LYS A 102 1.13 20.95 -3.35
#